data_AF-A0A3C0KQP1-F1
#
_entry.id   AF-A0A3C0KQP1-F1
#
_cell.length_a   1.000
_cell.length_b   1.000
_cell.length_c   1.000
_cell.angle_alpha   90.00
_cell.angle_beta   90.00
_cell.angle_gamma   90.00
#
_symmetry.space_group_name_H-M   'P 1'
#
loop_
_entity.id
_entity.type
_entity.pdbx_description
1 polymer ?
#
loop_
_entity_poly.entity_id
_entity_poly.type
_entity_poly.pdbx_seq_one_letter_code
_entity_poly.pdbx_strand_id
1 'polypeptide(L)'
;MTGSLKLVNLIETHAEPIARQWARNVRKNPRTPSYHGIPEDKLVPVGMKFYDNFKQMFFTDKPADTSQHYFARYAEEHHQRNIPLNEALYALIMMRRHIWLYAEFQAIFISAVEQKQAVDSLVRTILMFDYAIFFISQRYQELIRQSIEEKLGVVNVLRMERPLGAKQGPYKTAIMIALVFSAFGLTYYYHAMLAQNIIFTHLLYIPIVLAGIWWKKKGILVAACLGGYLLLSHLLFLKGMPFTDDIIRAAMFLVIGTVVAFLSEGITRAEELYKPAN
;
A
#
# COMPACT_ATOMS: atom_id res chain seq x y z
N MET A 1 -4.94 19.42 40.88
CA MET A 1 -5.29 19.74 39.47
C MET A 1 -4.59 20.99 38.91
N THR A 2 -3.77 21.73 39.67
CA THR A 2 -3.17 23.01 39.23
C THR A 2 -1.90 22.87 38.39
N GLY A 3 -1.15 21.76 38.53
CA GLY A 3 0.09 21.51 37.79
C GLY A 3 -0.09 21.39 36.28
N SER A 4 -1.17 20.70 35.91
CA SER A 4 -1.57 20.40 34.55
C SER A 4 -1.93 21.67 33.75
N LEU A 5 -2.43 22.71 34.43
CA LEU A 5 -2.72 24.02 33.83
C LEU A 5 -1.45 24.81 33.45
N LYS A 6 -0.33 24.65 34.17
CA LYS A 6 0.90 25.42 33.87
C LYS A 6 1.50 25.02 32.52
N LEU A 7 1.57 23.72 32.23
CA LEU A 7 2.09 23.23 30.96
C LEU A 7 1.20 23.66 29.79
N VAL A 8 -0.11 23.61 29.98
CA VAL A 8 -1.06 24.06 28.96
C VAL A 8 -0.95 25.57 28.74
N ASN A 9 -0.93 26.38 29.79
CA ASN A 9 -0.77 27.83 29.67
C ASN A 9 0.55 28.23 28.99
N LEU A 10 1.64 27.50 29.25
CA LEU A 10 2.91 27.68 28.54
C LEU A 10 2.73 27.45 27.04
N ILE A 11 2.13 26.32 26.66
CA ILE A 11 1.87 25.99 25.25
C ILE A 11 0.98 27.07 24.63
N GLU A 12 -0.07 27.49 25.31
CA GLU A 12 -0.98 28.54 24.82
C GLU A 12 -0.26 29.87 24.54
N THR A 13 0.66 30.26 25.41
CA THR A 13 1.35 31.55 25.33
C THR A 13 2.55 31.49 24.37
N HIS A 14 3.17 30.32 24.20
CA HIS A 14 4.45 30.16 23.51
C HIS A 14 4.40 29.14 22.36
N ALA A 15 3.22 28.75 21.87
CA ALA A 15 3.06 27.78 20.79
C ALA A 15 3.89 28.15 19.54
N GLU A 16 3.91 29.43 19.16
CA GLU A 16 4.61 29.87 17.95
C GLU A 16 6.15 29.74 18.06
N PRO A 17 6.81 30.27 19.10
CA PRO A 17 8.24 30.01 19.34
C PRO A 17 8.59 28.52 19.35
N ILE A 18 7.79 27.70 20.03
CA ILE A 18 7.99 26.25 20.11
C ILE A 18 7.86 25.61 18.72
N ALA A 19 6.84 26.00 17.95
CA ALA A 19 6.58 25.50 16.60
C ALA A 19 7.68 25.90 15.61
N ARG A 20 8.19 27.14 15.68
CA ARG A 20 9.34 27.59 14.86
C ARG A 20 10.60 26.80 15.18
N GLN A 21 10.90 26.59 16.46
CA GLN A 21 12.05 25.79 16.87
C GLN A 21 11.93 24.34 16.39
N TRP A 22 10.75 23.74 16.54
CA TRP A 22 10.45 22.41 16.02
C TRP A 22 10.64 22.35 14.49
N ALA A 23 10.08 23.31 13.75
CA ALA A 23 10.17 23.37 12.29
C ALA A 23 11.62 23.43 11.80
N ARG A 24 12.47 24.24 12.45
CA ARG A 24 13.92 24.30 12.14
C ARG A 24 14.63 22.98 12.39
N ASN A 25 14.24 22.27 13.45
CA ASN A 25 14.92 21.04 13.86
C ASN A 25 14.51 19.85 12.99
N VAL A 26 13.23 19.70 12.63
CA VAL A 26 12.81 18.62 11.71
C VAL A 26 13.43 18.79 10.32
N ARG A 27 13.66 20.03 9.87
CA ARG A 27 14.35 20.31 8.59
C ARG A 27 15.83 19.97 8.58
N LYS A 28 16.46 19.76 9.73
CA LYS A 28 17.89 19.45 9.86
C LYS A 28 18.15 18.04 10.39
N ASN A 29 17.11 17.36 10.88
CA ASN A 29 17.28 16.08 11.56
C ASN A 29 17.50 14.96 10.51
N PRO A 30 18.54 14.12 10.68
CA PRO A 30 18.81 13.02 9.76
C PRO A 30 17.70 11.96 9.72
N ARG A 31 16.82 11.91 10.72
CA ARG A 31 15.69 10.98 10.80
C ARG A 31 14.41 11.54 10.14
N THR A 32 14.44 12.75 9.59
CA THR A 32 13.31 13.37 8.89
C THR A 32 13.74 14.02 7.56
N PRO A 33 14.36 13.27 6.63
CA PRO A 33 14.84 13.80 5.34
C PRO A 33 13.74 14.41 4.47
N SER A 34 12.53 13.84 4.47
CA SER A 34 11.39 14.34 3.69
C SER A 34 10.96 15.75 4.09
N TYR A 35 11.34 16.20 5.29
CA TYR A 35 11.05 17.55 5.79
C TYR A 35 12.06 18.61 5.34
N HIS A 36 13.26 18.23 4.91
CA HIS A 36 14.36 19.17 4.62
C HIS A 36 14.01 20.19 3.53
N GLY A 37 13.28 19.74 2.51
CA GLY A 37 12.81 20.55 1.38
C GLY A 37 11.57 21.41 1.66
N ILE A 38 10.93 21.27 2.83
CA ILE A 38 9.71 22.02 3.15
C ILE A 38 10.10 23.38 3.76
N PRO A 39 9.59 24.51 3.26
CA PRO A 39 9.82 25.83 3.86
C PRO A 39 9.36 25.89 5.32
N GLU A 40 10.11 26.60 6.17
CA GLU A 40 9.78 26.79 7.60
C GLU A 40 8.36 27.35 7.77
N ASP A 41 7.98 28.34 6.97
CA ASP A 41 6.67 28.99 7.02
C ASP A 41 5.49 28.06 6.74
N LYS A 42 5.73 26.93 6.03
CA LYS A 42 4.71 25.90 5.79
C LYS A 42 4.64 24.87 6.91
N LEU A 43 5.71 24.72 7.70
CA LEU A 43 5.77 23.78 8.82
C LEU A 43 5.24 24.40 10.10
N VAL A 44 5.54 25.66 10.39
CA VAL A 44 5.09 26.34 11.62
C VAL A 44 3.57 26.18 11.86
N PRO A 45 2.69 26.38 10.85
CA PRO A 45 1.25 26.17 11.05
C PRO A 45 0.87 24.73 11.40
N VAL A 46 1.65 23.73 11.00
CA VAL A 46 1.43 22.31 11.36
C VAL A 46 1.65 22.10 12.85
N GLY A 47 2.74 22.66 13.39
CA GLY A 47 3.02 22.62 14.83
C GLY A 47 1.99 23.40 15.64
N MET A 48 1.60 24.59 15.18
CA MET A 48 0.57 25.42 15.82
C MET A 48 -0.77 24.68 15.93
N LYS A 49 -1.29 24.15 14.82
CA LYS A 49 -2.54 23.38 14.82
C LYS A 49 -2.47 22.18 15.77
N PHE A 50 -1.30 21.53 15.87
CA PHE A 50 -1.12 20.41 16.78
C PHE A 50 -1.22 20.85 18.24
N TYR A 51 -0.56 21.95 18.60
CA TYR A 51 -0.61 22.50 19.95
C TYR A 51 -2.01 23.00 20.34
N ASP A 52 -2.75 23.59 19.41
CA ASP A 52 -4.15 23.98 19.62
C ASP A 52 -5.04 22.76 19.92
N ASN A 53 -4.87 21.67 19.18
CA ASN A 53 -5.64 20.44 19.43
C ASN A 53 -5.18 19.72 20.72
N PHE A 54 -3.89 19.76 21.03
CA PHE A 54 -3.34 19.21 22.26
C PHE A 54 -3.98 19.85 23.50
N LYS A 55 -4.18 21.18 23.49
CA LYS A 55 -4.92 21.90 24.53
C LYS A 55 -6.31 21.32 24.75
N GLN A 56 -7.08 21.11 23.68
CA GLN A 56 -8.46 20.59 23.76
C GLN A 56 -8.49 19.17 24.34
N MET A 57 -7.56 18.33 23.86
CA MET A 57 -7.37 16.97 24.35
C MET A 57 -7.03 16.93 25.85
N PHE A 58 -6.33 17.96 26.34
CA PHE A 58 -5.90 18.06 27.72
C PHE A 58 -7.01 18.32 28.73
N PHE A 59 -8.09 18.98 28.34
CA PHE A 59 -9.21 19.32 29.23
C PHE A 59 -10.41 18.37 29.12
N THR A 60 -10.36 17.37 28.24
CA THR A 60 -11.51 16.50 27.94
C THR A 60 -11.40 15.15 28.67
N ASP A 61 -12.54 14.60 29.12
CA ASP A 61 -12.62 13.31 29.81
C ASP A 61 -12.34 12.10 28.91
N LYS A 62 -12.58 12.26 27.60
CA LYS A 62 -12.26 11.29 26.54
C LYS A 62 -11.32 11.89 25.50
N PRO A 63 -10.01 11.99 25.81
CA PRO A 63 -9.01 12.59 24.92
C PRO A 63 -8.94 11.93 23.54
N ALA A 64 -9.05 10.59 23.52
CA ALA A 64 -8.89 9.78 22.31
C ALA A 64 -10.01 10.03 21.29
N ASP A 65 -11.27 9.93 21.70
CA ASP A 65 -12.45 10.07 20.84
C ASP A 65 -12.54 11.47 20.20
N THR A 66 -12.19 12.50 20.98
CA THR A 66 -12.31 13.91 20.56
C THR A 66 -11.29 14.28 19.49
N SER A 67 -10.10 13.67 19.53
CA SER A 67 -8.96 14.07 18.69
C SER A 67 -8.70 13.12 17.52
N GLN A 68 -9.43 12.01 17.41
CA GLN A 68 -9.23 11.02 16.36
C GLN A 68 -9.29 11.64 14.96
N HIS A 69 -10.32 12.47 14.68
CA HIS A 69 -10.45 13.15 13.39
C HIS A 69 -9.29 14.10 13.08
N TYR A 70 -8.76 14.79 14.09
CA TYR A 70 -7.61 15.67 13.94
C TYR A 70 -6.36 14.89 13.55
N PHE A 71 -6.07 13.79 14.26
CA PHE A 71 -4.91 12.94 13.97
C PHE A 71 -5.05 12.22 12.63
N ALA A 72 -6.26 11.82 12.24
CA ALA A 72 -6.53 11.27 10.92
C ALA A 72 -6.22 12.29 9.82
N ARG A 73 -6.68 13.54 9.98
CA ARG A 73 -6.38 14.63 9.03
C ARG A 73 -4.88 14.94 8.96
N TYR A 74 -4.19 14.96 10.11
CA TYR A 74 -2.74 15.11 10.15
C TYR A 74 -2.05 14.02 9.32
N ALA A 75 -2.47 12.76 9.47
CA ALA A 75 -1.93 11.64 8.70
C ALA A 75 -2.20 11.80 7.19
N GLU A 76 -3.41 12.19 6.81
CA GLU A 76 -3.79 12.43 5.41
C GLU A 76 -2.95 13.52 4.75
N GLU A 77 -2.81 14.68 5.42
CA GLU A 77 -2.04 15.81 4.90
C GLU A 77 -0.55 15.45 4.71
N HIS A 78 0.01 14.63 5.60
CA HIS A 78 1.41 14.18 5.48
C HIS A 78 1.57 13.08 4.42
N HIS A 79 0.63 12.15 4.31
CA HIS A 79 0.62 11.12 3.27
C HIS A 79 0.50 11.74 1.87
N GLN A 80 -0.36 12.75 1.69
CA GLN A 80 -0.48 13.51 0.44
C GLN A 80 0.82 14.22 0.03
N ARG A 81 1.67 14.58 1.01
CA ARG A 81 2.98 15.18 0.79
C ARG A 81 4.09 14.14 0.59
N ASN A 82 3.75 12.85 0.48
CA ASN A 82 4.69 11.73 0.40
C ASN A 82 5.67 11.65 1.57
N ILE A 83 5.27 12.11 2.76
CA ILE A 83 6.08 11.95 3.97
C ILE A 83 5.82 10.54 4.52
N PRO A 84 6.86 9.71 4.69
CA PRO A 84 6.69 8.35 5.17
C PRO A 84 6.34 8.34 6.67
N LEU A 85 5.59 7.30 7.09
CA LEU A 85 5.04 7.19 8.44
C LEU A 85 6.12 7.35 9.53
N ASN A 86 7.26 6.69 9.37
CA ASN A 86 8.36 6.75 10.34
C ASN A 86 8.85 8.19 10.57
N GLU A 87 8.94 9.00 9.52
CA GLU A 87 9.32 10.41 9.63
C GLU A 87 8.21 11.25 10.26
N ALA A 88 6.94 11.01 9.89
CA ALA A 88 5.80 11.72 10.46
C ALA A 88 5.69 11.48 11.98
N LEU A 89 5.88 10.22 12.41
CA LEU A 89 5.92 9.86 13.83
C LEU A 89 7.15 10.44 14.54
N TYR A 90 8.31 10.44 13.90
CA TYR A 90 9.51 11.02 14.50
C TYR A 90 9.38 12.55 14.66
N ALA A 91 8.81 13.23 13.67
CA ALA A 91 8.50 14.65 13.74
C ALA A 91 7.51 14.96 14.89
N LEU A 92 6.52 14.09 15.09
CA LEU A 92 5.59 14.17 16.23
C LEU A 92 6.28 13.95 17.58
N ILE A 93 7.17 12.97 17.69
CA ILE A 93 8.00 12.75 18.89
C ILE A 93 8.88 13.99 19.18
N MET A 94 9.40 14.63 18.13
CA MET A 94 10.14 15.88 18.28
C MET A 94 9.25 17.02 18.80
N MET A 95 7.99 17.13 18.35
CA MET A 95 7.05 18.11 18.91
C MET A 95 6.88 17.92 20.42
N ARG A 96 6.68 16.67 20.87
CA ARG A 96 6.59 16.32 22.31
C ARG A 96 7.83 16.78 23.07
N ARG A 97 9.01 16.49 22.53
CA ARG A 97 10.29 16.87 23.15
C ARG A 97 10.43 18.38 23.24
N HIS A 98 10.00 19.13 22.23
CA HIS A 98 10.08 20.59 22.23
C HIS A 98 9.16 21.25 23.25
N ILE A 99 7.96 20.72 23.47
CA ILE A 99 7.09 21.16 24.57
C ILE A 99 7.84 21.03 25.91
N TRP A 100 8.44 19.86 26.17
CA TRP A 100 9.08 19.59 27.45
C TRP A 100 10.35 20.42 27.67
N LEU A 101 11.25 20.46 26.68
CA LEU A 101 12.48 21.24 26.79
C LEU A 101 12.17 22.73 27.02
N TYR A 102 11.17 23.28 26.33
CA TYR A 102 10.78 24.67 26.53
C TYR A 102 10.25 24.91 27.94
N ALA A 103 9.46 23.98 28.49
CA ALA A 103 8.96 24.06 29.86
C ALA A 103 10.08 24.01 30.92
N GLU A 104 11.08 23.15 30.69
CA GLU A 104 12.26 23.01 31.54
C GLU A 104 13.14 24.28 31.51
N PHE A 105 13.39 24.86 30.33
CA PHE A 105 14.18 26.09 30.19
C PHE A 105 13.53 27.32 30.83
N GLN A 106 12.20 27.36 30.92
CA GLN A 106 11.46 28.45 31.58
C GLN A 106 11.41 28.30 33.12
N ALA A 107 12.07 27.29 33.70
CA ALA A 107 12.11 27.01 35.13
C ALA A 107 10.70 27.06 35.79
N ILE A 108 9.69 26.50 35.13
CA ILE A 108 8.27 26.64 35.54
C ILE A 108 7.95 25.87 36.84
N PHE A 109 8.79 24.91 37.20
CA PHE A 109 8.59 23.98 38.31
C PHE A 109 9.77 23.98 39.28
N ILE A 110 9.88 25.03 40.09
CA ILE A 110 11.03 25.25 40.99
C ILE A 110 10.79 24.57 42.36
N SER A 111 9.56 24.56 42.86
CA SER A 111 9.24 23.99 44.17
C SER A 111 8.97 22.48 44.12
N ALA A 112 9.15 21.78 45.25
CA ALA A 112 8.92 20.33 45.34
C ALA A 112 7.47 19.91 44.99
N VAL A 113 6.47 20.74 45.33
CA VAL A 113 5.06 20.52 44.96
C VAL A 113 4.87 20.66 43.44
N GLU A 114 5.54 21.64 42.84
CA GLU A 114 5.54 21.86 41.39
C GLU A 114 6.25 20.75 40.63
N GLN A 115 7.31 20.15 41.19
CA GLN A 115 7.98 19.00 40.58
C GLN A 115 7.05 17.78 40.50
N LYS A 116 6.31 17.46 41.58
CA LYS A 116 5.30 16.39 41.54
C LYS A 116 4.22 16.65 40.48
N GLN A 117 3.79 17.91 40.38
CA GLN A 117 2.86 18.38 39.36
C GLN A 117 3.39 18.30 37.92
N ALA A 118 4.69 18.53 37.73
CA ALA A 118 5.37 18.37 36.46
C ALA A 118 5.34 16.91 35.99
N VAL A 119 5.53 15.96 36.91
CA VAL A 119 5.44 14.52 36.63
C VAL A 119 4.03 14.15 36.16
N ASP A 120 2.98 14.60 36.84
CA ASP A 120 1.59 14.33 36.43
C ASP A 120 1.29 14.89 35.02
N SER A 121 1.79 16.10 34.74
CA SER A 121 1.63 16.77 33.44
C SER A 121 2.39 16.04 32.32
N LEU A 122 3.57 15.52 32.64
CA LEU A 122 4.39 14.72 31.73
C LEU A 122 3.70 13.40 31.39
N VAL A 123 3.21 12.65 32.39
CA VAL A 123 2.49 11.39 32.16
C VAL A 123 1.26 11.60 31.29
N ARG A 124 0.47 12.64 31.57
CA ARG A 124 -0.70 13.00 30.75
C ARG A 124 -0.32 13.39 29.32
N THR A 125 0.78 14.13 29.14
CA THR A 125 1.31 14.49 27.81
C THR A 125 1.74 13.25 27.04
N ILE A 126 2.49 12.34 27.68
CA ILE A 126 2.91 11.08 27.05
C ILE A 126 1.69 10.32 26.53
N LEU A 127 0.67 10.12 27.38
CA LEU A 127 -0.55 9.42 27.01
C LEU A 127 -1.24 10.03 25.77
N MET A 128 -1.31 11.37 25.68
CA MET A 128 -1.91 12.05 24.53
C MET A 128 -1.13 11.85 23.24
N PHE A 129 0.20 11.92 23.32
CA PHE A 129 1.07 11.63 22.19
C PHE A 129 1.02 10.15 21.79
N ASP A 130 0.85 9.23 22.73
CA ASP A 130 0.72 7.81 22.44
C ASP A 130 -0.59 7.53 21.67
N TYR A 131 -1.70 8.16 22.04
CA TYR A 131 -2.93 8.14 21.24
C TYR A 131 -2.73 8.75 19.85
N ALA A 132 -2.04 9.88 19.75
CA ALA A 132 -1.73 10.50 18.45
C ALA A 132 -0.93 9.54 17.56
N ILE A 133 0.11 8.91 18.10
CA ILE A 133 0.93 7.91 17.39
C ILE A 133 0.06 6.74 16.93
N PHE A 134 -0.80 6.21 17.80
CA PHE A 134 -1.70 5.11 17.47
C PHE A 134 -2.64 5.48 16.31
N PHE A 135 -3.37 6.58 16.42
CA PHE A 135 -4.34 7.00 15.39
C PHE A 135 -3.68 7.39 14.07
N ILE A 136 -2.53 8.08 14.11
CA ILE A 136 -1.77 8.43 12.90
C ILE A 136 -1.26 7.16 12.22
N SER A 137 -0.72 6.21 12.98
CA SER A 137 -0.23 4.94 12.43
C SER A 137 -1.35 4.13 11.79
N GLN A 138 -2.49 4.02 12.49
CA GLN A 138 -3.67 3.34 11.96
C GLN A 138 -4.15 4.01 10.66
N ARG A 139 -4.26 5.35 10.65
CA ARG A 139 -4.72 6.07 9.46
C ARG A 139 -3.75 5.94 8.29
N TYR A 140 -2.45 6.04 8.53
CA TYR A 140 -1.44 5.80 7.50
C TYR A 140 -1.55 4.39 6.92
N GLN A 141 -1.76 3.38 7.76
CA GLN A 141 -1.92 2.01 7.32
C GLN A 141 -3.17 1.85 6.44
N GLU A 142 -4.28 2.48 6.80
CA GLU A 142 -5.51 2.52 5.97
C GLU A 142 -5.25 3.19 4.61
N LEU A 143 -4.59 4.35 4.59
CA LEU A 143 -4.27 5.07 3.35
C LEU A 143 -3.34 4.29 2.43
N ILE A 144 -2.31 3.64 3.00
CA ILE A 144 -1.41 2.77 2.26
C ILE A 144 -2.20 1.60 1.65
N ARG A 145 -3.07 0.97 2.45
CA ARG A 145 -3.93 -0.12 1.97
C ARG A 145 -4.83 0.33 0.82
N GLN A 146 -5.51 1.47 0.97
CA GLN A 146 -6.36 2.03 -0.08
C GLN A 146 -5.59 2.28 -1.38
N SER A 147 -4.38 2.86 -1.28
CA SER A 147 -3.53 3.10 -2.46
C SER A 147 -3.08 1.81 -3.15
N ILE A 148 -2.90 0.72 -2.38
CA ILE A 148 -2.56 -0.60 -2.90
C ILE A 148 -3.80 -1.24 -3.54
N GLU A 149 -4.96 -1.17 -2.89
CA GLU A 149 -6.23 -1.67 -3.41
C GLU A 149 -6.63 -0.96 -4.70
N GLU A 150 -6.40 0.35 -4.83
CA GLU A 150 -6.65 1.09 -6.06
C GLU A 150 -5.76 0.60 -7.20
N LYS A 151 -4.45 0.44 -6.95
CA LYS A 151 -3.48 -0.06 -7.95
C LYS A 151 -3.74 -1.52 -8.33
N LEU A 152 -4.12 -2.36 -7.36
CA LEU A 152 -4.47 -3.76 -7.59
C LEU A 152 -5.89 -3.93 -8.14
N GLY A 153 -6.78 -2.95 -7.97
CA GLY A 153 -8.16 -3.01 -8.44
C GLY A 153 -8.26 -3.29 -9.93
N VAL A 154 -7.42 -2.64 -10.74
CA VAL A 154 -7.31 -2.90 -12.19
C VAL A 154 -6.91 -4.36 -12.47
N VAL A 155 -5.96 -4.89 -11.71
CA VAL A 155 -5.51 -6.28 -11.83
C VAL A 155 -6.60 -7.26 -11.38
N ASN A 156 -7.35 -6.93 -10.32
CA ASN A 156 -8.44 -7.75 -9.81
C ASN A 156 -9.62 -7.81 -10.78
N VAL A 157 -9.90 -6.73 -11.50
CA VAL A 157 -10.86 -6.71 -12.63
C VAL A 157 -10.43 -7.69 -13.71
N LEU A 158 -9.16 -7.66 -14.14
CA LEU A 158 -8.62 -8.61 -15.13
C LEU A 158 -8.62 -10.07 -14.63
N ARG A 159 -8.32 -10.27 -13.36
CA ARG A 159 -8.37 -11.58 -12.70
C ARG A 159 -9.80 -12.09 -12.51
N MET A 160 -10.80 -11.22 -12.73
CA MET A 160 -12.21 -11.47 -12.45
C MET A 160 -12.40 -12.06 -11.05
N GLU A 161 -11.69 -11.52 -10.06
CA GLU A 161 -11.93 -11.84 -8.66
C GLU A 161 -13.03 -10.92 -8.15
N ARG A 162 -14.21 -11.50 -7.89
CA ARG A 162 -15.25 -10.81 -7.13
C ARG A 162 -14.73 -10.54 -5.71
N PRO A 163 -15.23 -9.49 -5.02
CA PRO A 163 -15.00 -9.36 -3.58
C PRO A 163 -15.45 -10.66 -2.87
N LEU A 164 -14.67 -11.02 -1.84
CA LEU A 164 -14.68 -12.29 -1.11
C LEU A 164 -16.07 -12.96 -0.98
N GLY A 165 -16.14 -14.26 -1.31
CA GLY A 165 -17.20 -15.16 -0.82
C GLY A 165 -18.03 -15.90 -1.88
N ALA A 166 -17.95 -15.55 -3.16
CA ALA A 166 -18.65 -16.29 -4.21
C ALA A 166 -17.75 -17.42 -4.74
N LYS A 167 -18.24 -18.69 -4.69
CA LYS A 167 -17.60 -19.85 -5.35
C LYS A 167 -17.09 -19.46 -6.74
N GLN A 168 -15.88 -19.91 -7.11
CA GLN A 168 -15.36 -19.76 -8.48
C GLN A 168 -16.46 -20.21 -9.45
N GLY A 169 -17.14 -19.25 -10.08
CA GLY A 169 -18.30 -19.59 -10.89
C GLY A 169 -17.86 -20.43 -12.08
N PRO A 170 -18.72 -21.34 -12.59
CA PRO A 170 -18.42 -22.19 -13.75
C PRO A 170 -18.14 -21.41 -15.04
N TYR A 171 -18.24 -20.08 -15.02
CA TYR A 171 -18.00 -19.21 -16.16
C TYR A 171 -16.51 -19.14 -16.55
N LYS A 172 -15.55 -19.11 -15.60
CA LYS A 172 -14.11 -19.07 -15.96
C LYS A 172 -13.71 -20.32 -16.72
N THR A 173 -14.15 -21.48 -16.21
CA THR A 173 -13.93 -22.76 -16.87
C THR A 173 -14.67 -22.83 -18.20
N ALA A 174 -15.92 -22.37 -18.29
CA ALA A 174 -16.67 -22.36 -19.55
C ALA A 174 -16.04 -21.47 -20.63
N ILE A 175 -15.62 -20.25 -20.28
CA ILE A 175 -14.93 -19.33 -21.20
C ILE A 175 -13.63 -19.95 -21.70
N MET A 176 -12.83 -20.54 -20.80
CA MET A 176 -11.61 -21.21 -21.21
C MET A 176 -11.84 -22.39 -22.13
N ILE A 177 -12.84 -23.22 -21.82
CA ILE A 177 -13.21 -24.37 -22.66
C ILE A 177 -13.55 -23.85 -24.06
N ALA A 178 -14.38 -22.81 -24.18
CA ALA A 178 -14.72 -22.22 -25.47
C ALA A 178 -13.49 -21.67 -26.22
N LEU A 179 -12.58 -20.97 -25.52
CA LEU A 179 -11.35 -20.44 -26.11
C LEU A 179 -10.39 -21.54 -26.57
N VAL A 180 -10.22 -22.60 -25.78
CA VAL A 180 -9.36 -23.74 -26.11
C VAL A 180 -9.94 -24.55 -27.27
N PHE A 181 -11.25 -24.82 -27.28
CA PHE A 181 -11.91 -25.47 -28.42
C PHE A 181 -11.78 -24.64 -29.70
N SER A 182 -11.95 -23.32 -29.61
CA SER A 182 -11.76 -22.41 -30.74
C SER A 182 -10.31 -22.44 -31.24
N ALA A 183 -9.34 -22.46 -30.32
CA ALA A 183 -7.92 -22.58 -30.62
C ALA A 183 -7.56 -23.90 -31.33
N PHE A 184 -8.11 -25.02 -30.86
CA PHE A 184 -7.94 -26.31 -31.51
C PHE A 184 -8.57 -26.33 -32.91
N GLY A 185 -9.82 -25.86 -33.05
CA GLY A 185 -10.51 -25.79 -34.33
C GLY A 185 -9.77 -24.92 -35.36
N LEU A 186 -9.26 -23.76 -34.93
CA LEU A 186 -8.46 -22.87 -35.77
C LEU A 186 -7.18 -23.56 -36.25
N THR A 187 -6.46 -24.20 -35.32
CA THR A 187 -5.20 -24.89 -35.61
C THR A 187 -5.43 -26.04 -36.59
N TYR A 188 -6.47 -26.85 -36.36
CA TYR A 188 -6.87 -27.93 -37.27
C TYR A 188 -7.22 -27.41 -38.66
N TYR A 189 -8.02 -26.34 -38.76
CA TYR A 189 -8.41 -25.77 -40.05
C TYR A 189 -7.19 -25.32 -40.87
N TYR A 190 -6.25 -24.60 -40.27
CA TYR A 190 -5.06 -24.15 -41.00
C TYR A 190 -4.09 -25.28 -41.35
N HIS A 191 -3.89 -26.25 -40.45
CA HIS A 191 -2.96 -27.36 -40.67
C HIS A 191 -3.50 -28.40 -41.64
N ALA A 192 -4.80 -28.74 -41.56
CA ALA A 192 -5.40 -29.78 -42.38
C ALA A 192 -6.02 -29.29 -43.70
N MET A 193 -6.60 -28.08 -43.74
CA MET A 193 -7.31 -27.59 -44.94
C MET A 193 -6.50 -26.59 -45.77
N LEU A 194 -5.75 -25.67 -45.14
CA LEU A 194 -4.96 -24.67 -45.87
C LEU A 194 -3.50 -25.07 -46.10
N ALA A 195 -2.99 -26.10 -45.41
CA ALA A 195 -1.60 -26.57 -45.48
C ALA A 195 -0.58 -25.41 -45.41
N GLN A 196 -0.80 -24.45 -44.50
CA GLN A 196 -0.01 -23.22 -44.41
C GLN A 196 0.43 -22.89 -42.96
N ASN A 197 1.71 -22.53 -42.78
CA ASN A 197 2.32 -22.21 -41.47
C ASN A 197 2.25 -20.72 -41.09
N ILE A 198 1.14 -20.02 -41.39
CA ILE A 198 1.02 -18.58 -41.08
C ILE A 198 0.97 -18.31 -39.56
N ILE A 199 1.31 -17.07 -39.19
CA ILE A 199 1.52 -16.41 -37.89
C ILE A 199 0.25 -16.31 -36.98
N PHE A 200 -0.76 -17.18 -37.13
CA PHE A 200 -2.00 -17.11 -36.31
C PHE A 200 -1.79 -17.55 -34.85
N THR A 201 -0.62 -18.12 -34.52
CA THR A 201 -0.26 -18.58 -33.17
C THR A 201 -0.21 -17.48 -32.11
N HIS A 202 -0.24 -16.21 -32.52
CA HIS A 202 -0.37 -15.09 -31.61
C HIS A 202 -1.74 -15.07 -30.91
N LEU A 203 -2.79 -15.53 -31.59
CA LEU A 203 -4.13 -15.66 -31.01
C LEU A 203 -4.17 -16.74 -29.91
N LEU A 204 -3.28 -17.73 -29.99
CA LEU A 204 -3.16 -18.78 -28.97
C LEU A 204 -2.59 -18.27 -27.65
N TYR A 205 -1.95 -17.08 -27.63
CA TYR A 205 -1.51 -16.46 -26.37
C TYR A 205 -2.68 -16.01 -25.48
N ILE A 206 -3.84 -15.66 -26.05
CA ILE A 206 -5.01 -15.19 -25.28
C ILE A 206 -5.44 -16.23 -24.23
N PRO A 207 -5.77 -17.49 -24.58
CA PRO A 207 -6.10 -18.50 -23.57
C PRO A 207 -4.91 -18.81 -22.64
N ILE A 208 -3.67 -18.76 -23.12
CA ILE A 208 -2.48 -19.03 -22.28
C ILE A 208 -2.32 -17.97 -21.18
N VAL A 209 -2.39 -16.70 -21.54
CA VAL A 209 -2.28 -15.57 -20.62
C VAL A 209 -3.44 -15.60 -19.63
N LEU A 210 -4.68 -15.80 -20.10
CA LEU A 210 -5.85 -15.91 -19.23
C LEU A 210 -5.74 -17.09 -18.26
N ALA A 211 -5.22 -18.24 -18.73
CA ALA A 211 -5.00 -19.39 -17.86
C ALA A 211 -3.99 -19.09 -16.74
N GLY A 212 -2.88 -18.42 -17.08
CA GLY A 212 -1.87 -17.98 -16.10
C GLY A 212 -2.43 -16.97 -15.10
N ILE A 213 -3.29 -16.04 -15.53
CA ILE A 213 -3.94 -15.07 -14.65
C ILE A 213 -4.95 -15.75 -13.71
N TRP A 214 -5.79 -16.65 -14.23
CA TRP A 214 -6.90 -17.26 -13.47
C TRP A 214 -6.47 -18.44 -12.58
N TRP A 215 -5.54 -19.28 -13.02
CA TRP A 215 -5.12 -20.49 -12.30
C TRP A 215 -3.64 -20.49 -11.89
N LYS A 216 -2.91 -19.39 -12.07
CA LYS A 216 -1.49 -19.26 -11.66
C LYS A 216 -0.67 -20.41 -12.24
N LYS A 217 0.11 -21.12 -11.41
CA LYS A 217 0.89 -22.30 -11.81
C LYS A 217 0.09 -23.39 -12.50
N LYS A 218 -1.18 -23.61 -12.12
CA LYS A 218 -2.02 -24.63 -12.79
C LYS A 218 -2.41 -24.22 -14.22
N GLY A 219 -2.35 -22.92 -14.54
CA GLY A 219 -2.58 -22.40 -15.89
C GLY A 219 -1.49 -22.78 -16.89
N ILE A 220 -0.27 -23.09 -16.42
CA ILE A 220 0.84 -23.55 -17.28
C ILE A 220 0.46 -24.84 -18.03
N LEU A 221 -0.43 -25.66 -17.44
CA LEU A 221 -0.95 -26.86 -18.10
C LEU A 221 -1.66 -26.53 -19.42
N VAL A 222 -2.42 -25.42 -19.48
CA VAL A 222 -3.12 -25.00 -20.70
C VAL A 222 -2.11 -24.64 -21.80
N ALA A 223 -1.01 -23.97 -21.43
CA ALA A 223 0.09 -23.66 -22.35
C ALA A 223 0.77 -24.92 -22.89
N ALA A 224 1.05 -25.88 -22.01
CA ALA A 224 1.62 -27.17 -22.39
C ALA A 224 0.68 -27.97 -23.31
N CYS A 225 -0.62 -28.00 -23.01
CA CYS A 225 -1.62 -28.69 -23.84
C CYS A 225 -1.75 -28.06 -25.24
N LEU A 226 -1.85 -26.73 -25.33
CA LEU A 226 -1.93 -26.02 -26.61
C LEU A 226 -0.64 -26.18 -27.42
N GLY A 227 0.53 -26.09 -26.78
CA GLY A 227 1.82 -26.32 -27.44
C GLY A 227 1.99 -27.76 -27.92
N GLY A 228 1.64 -28.74 -27.10
CA GLY A 228 1.67 -30.16 -27.49
C GLY A 228 0.72 -30.46 -28.65
N TYR A 229 -0.48 -29.87 -28.64
CA TYR A 229 -1.43 -30.00 -29.74
C TYR A 229 -0.92 -29.38 -31.03
N LEU A 230 -0.31 -28.18 -30.98
CA LEU A 230 0.31 -27.55 -32.15
C LEU A 230 1.34 -28.48 -32.80
N LEU A 231 2.28 -29.00 -32.00
CA LEU A 231 3.32 -29.92 -32.50
C LEU A 231 2.73 -31.22 -33.06
N LEU A 232 1.75 -31.82 -32.36
CA LEU A 232 1.08 -33.03 -32.83
C LEU A 232 0.36 -32.80 -34.16
N SER A 233 -0.32 -31.66 -34.31
CA SER A 233 -1.02 -31.31 -35.54
C SER A 233 -0.04 -31.10 -36.71
N HIS A 234 1.13 -30.49 -36.48
CA HIS A 234 2.16 -30.37 -37.52
C HIS A 234 2.68 -31.73 -37.99
N LEU A 235 2.95 -32.64 -37.05
CA LEU A 235 3.44 -34.00 -37.38
C LEU A 235 2.44 -34.82 -38.22
N LEU A 236 1.14 -34.62 -37.99
CA LEU A 236 0.09 -35.37 -38.68
C LEU A 236 -0.25 -34.79 -40.07
N PHE A 237 -0.32 -33.46 -40.20
CA PHE A 237 -0.91 -32.82 -41.39
C PHE A 237 0.11 -32.11 -42.29
N LEU A 238 1.28 -31.69 -41.78
CA LEU A 238 2.23 -30.83 -42.49
C LEU A 238 3.54 -31.54 -42.85
N LYS A 239 3.42 -32.71 -43.50
CA LYS A 239 4.58 -33.44 -44.04
C LYS A 239 5.22 -32.64 -45.18
N GLY A 240 6.29 -31.91 -44.86
CA GLY A 240 7.07 -31.14 -45.84
C GLY A 240 7.43 -29.71 -45.43
N MET A 241 6.88 -29.20 -44.31
CA MET A 241 7.22 -27.87 -43.80
C MET A 241 8.20 -27.89 -42.61
N PRO A 242 8.98 -26.81 -42.41
CA PRO A 242 9.96 -26.72 -41.33
C PRO A 242 9.30 -26.88 -39.96
N PHE A 243 9.70 -27.92 -39.21
CA PHE A 243 9.20 -28.17 -37.86
C PHE A 243 9.75 -27.18 -36.82
N THR A 244 10.86 -26.51 -37.14
CA THR A 244 11.55 -25.57 -36.25
C THR A 244 10.66 -24.43 -35.79
N ASP A 245 9.80 -23.92 -36.67
CA ASP A 245 8.97 -22.74 -36.38
C ASP A 245 7.92 -23.05 -35.31
N ASP A 246 7.31 -24.24 -35.36
CA ASP A 246 6.28 -24.63 -34.38
C ASP A 246 6.89 -25.09 -33.06
N ILE A 247 8.12 -25.65 -33.07
CA ILE A 247 8.90 -25.85 -31.84
C ILE A 247 9.12 -24.52 -31.14
N ILE A 248 9.57 -23.49 -31.86
CA ILE A 248 9.83 -22.16 -31.28
C ILE A 248 8.54 -21.57 -30.70
N ARG A 249 7.41 -21.68 -31.42
CA ARG A 249 6.10 -21.20 -30.93
C ARG A 249 5.62 -21.96 -29.70
N ALA A 250 5.74 -23.28 -29.67
CA ALA A 250 5.39 -24.11 -28.51
C ALA A 250 6.28 -23.79 -27.29
N ALA A 251 7.57 -23.55 -27.51
CA ALA A 251 8.48 -23.08 -26.47
C ALA A 251 8.06 -21.70 -25.94
N MET A 252 7.70 -20.77 -26.83
CA MET A 252 7.19 -19.45 -26.45
C MET A 252 5.88 -19.52 -25.65
N PHE A 253 4.97 -20.45 -25.95
CA PHE A 253 3.77 -20.69 -25.14
C PHE A 253 4.11 -21.04 -23.69
N LEU A 254 5.07 -21.95 -23.49
CA LEU A 254 5.53 -22.31 -22.15
C LEU A 254 6.20 -21.15 -21.43
N VAL A 255 7.02 -20.36 -22.13
CA VAL A 255 7.66 -19.17 -21.56
C VAL A 255 6.61 -18.15 -21.10
N ILE A 256 5.67 -17.78 -21.97
CA ILE A 256 4.63 -16.79 -21.65
C ILE A 256 3.74 -17.31 -20.51
N GLY A 257 3.26 -18.56 -20.62
CA GLY A 257 2.43 -19.18 -19.59
C GLY A 257 3.13 -19.20 -18.23
N THR A 258 4.42 -19.50 -18.20
CA THR A 258 5.23 -19.50 -16.98
C THR A 258 5.39 -18.09 -16.42
N VAL A 259 5.84 -17.12 -17.22
CA VAL A 259 6.03 -15.73 -16.77
C VAL A 259 4.75 -15.15 -16.19
N VAL A 260 3.62 -15.33 -16.89
CA VAL A 260 2.31 -14.84 -16.44
C VAL A 260 1.85 -15.56 -15.16
N ALA A 261 2.04 -16.87 -15.07
CA ALA A 261 1.69 -17.65 -13.88
C ALA A 261 2.47 -17.19 -12.63
N PHE A 262 3.79 -16.98 -12.78
CA PHE A 262 4.64 -16.50 -11.69
C PHE A 262 4.29 -15.06 -11.27
N LEU A 263 4.02 -14.17 -12.24
CA LEU A 263 3.59 -12.80 -11.97
C LEU A 263 2.25 -12.80 -11.20
N SER A 264 1.28 -13.61 -11.64
CA SER A 264 -0.03 -13.73 -10.97
C SER A 264 0.10 -14.26 -9.53
N GLU A 265 0.98 -15.23 -9.30
CA GLU A 265 1.27 -15.74 -7.95
C GLU A 265 1.94 -14.68 -7.06
N GLY A 266 2.91 -13.94 -7.60
CA GLY A 266 3.59 -12.85 -6.90
C GLY A 266 2.62 -11.75 -6.45
N ILE A 267 1.70 -11.35 -7.35
CA ILE A 267 0.66 -10.35 -7.03
C ILE A 267 -0.27 -10.85 -5.92
N THR A 268 -0.68 -12.12 -5.96
CA THR A 268 -1.51 -12.70 -4.88
C THR A 268 -0.80 -12.66 -3.54
N ARG A 269 0.47 -13.07 -3.49
CA ARG A 269 1.24 -13.07 -2.24
C ARG A 269 1.41 -11.66 -1.68
N ALA A 270 1.63 -10.67 -2.56
CA ALA A 270 1.67 -9.27 -2.15
C ALA A 270 0.33 -8.84 -1.55
N GLU A 271 -0.79 -9.17 -2.20
CA GLU A 271 -2.13 -8.85 -1.69
C GLU A 271 -2.42 -9.48 -0.32
N GLU A 272 -2.01 -10.74 -0.12
CA GLU A 272 -2.14 -11.46 1.15
C GLU A 272 -1.35 -10.80 2.29
N LEU A 273 -0.17 -10.22 2.02
CA LEU A 273 0.63 -9.52 3.03
C LEU A 273 -0.03 -8.23 3.55
N TYR A 274 -0.87 -7.58 2.74
CA TYR A 274 -1.50 -6.30 3.09
C TYR A 274 -2.94 -6.43 3.61
N LYS A 275 -3.58 -7.57 3.36
CA LYS A 275 -4.89 -7.88 3.95
C LYS A 275 -4.74 -8.14 5.46
N PRO A 276 -5.59 -7.54 6.31
CA PRO A 276 -5.56 -7.84 7.74
C PRO A 276 -5.88 -9.33 7.95
N ALA A 277 -5.20 -9.96 8.89
CA ALA A 277 -5.64 -11.25 9.41
C ALA A 277 -7.00 -11.01 10.10
N ASN A 278 -8.08 -11.44 9.44
CA ASN A 278 -9.41 -11.49 10.05
C ASN A 278 -9.43 -12.52 11.17
#